data_AF-A0A814SIN7-F1
#
_entry.id   AF-A0A814SIN7-F1
#
_cell.length_a   1.000
_cell.length_b   1.000
_cell.length_c   1.000
_cell.angle_alpha   90.00
_cell.angle_beta   90.00
_cell.angle_gamma   90.00
#
_symmetry.space_group_name_H-M   'P 1'
#
loop_
_entity.id
_entity.type
_entity.pdbx_description
1 polymer ?
#
loop_
_entity_poly.entity_id
_entity_poly.type
_entity_poly.pdbx_seq_one_letter_code
_entity_poly.pdbx_strand_id
1 'polypeptide(L)'
;MQLSITSAGDVLSLLDENTEKGPVYALHRLNAIVDVFWPEISDKISKVESLYEYENFKHRELAALVSSKVYYHLGSLDNALTYALGAGRLFDVNDKTEYVETIIAHCIDKYTKLQVEKFQSDGTAQIHIDQRLEDIVNRMFQRCFDDKKYKQDQHYAAQLDELASRGFTDRERNLEALIATMGNVSEGIRDFNERIQEYIGLLACFPLILNIQRSGSEFMRNLQHHSLSTISDFNSVVHRNQVLNHVVLAEINFFQKEKVKDFNLYMKILMNEQIQFYEKITSELHEAAVTFN
;
A
#
# COMPACT_ATOMS: atom_id res chain seq x y z
N MET A 1 6.00 -1.77 39.80
CA MET A 1 6.30 -0.44 40.36
C MET A 1 6.56 0.48 39.18
N GLN A 2 5.55 1.25 38.77
CA GLN A 2 5.66 2.26 37.71
C GLN A 2 6.64 3.33 38.21
N LEU A 3 7.84 3.38 37.63
CA LEU A 3 8.71 4.54 37.76
C LEU A 3 8.17 5.62 36.83
N SER A 4 7.32 6.49 37.38
CA SER A 4 6.94 7.76 36.78
C SER A 4 8.19 8.63 36.65
N ILE A 5 8.85 8.53 35.50
CA ILE A 5 9.90 9.46 35.09
C ILE A 5 9.18 10.75 34.71
N THR A 6 9.39 11.82 35.48
CA THR A 6 8.81 13.15 35.23
C THR A 6 9.64 14.02 34.29
N SER A 7 10.85 13.57 33.89
CA SER A 7 11.69 14.26 32.89
C SER A 7 12.73 13.31 32.26
N ALA A 8 13.05 13.50 30.99
CA ALA A 8 14.12 12.78 30.29
C ALA A 8 15.52 13.34 30.62
N GLY A 9 15.62 14.46 31.34
CA GLY A 9 16.87 15.15 31.67
C GLY A 9 17.89 14.29 32.39
N ASP A 10 17.45 13.47 33.35
CA ASP A 10 18.33 12.54 34.08
C ASP A 10 18.92 11.49 33.15
N VAL A 11 18.11 10.94 32.24
CA VAL A 11 18.55 9.91 31.28
C VAL A 11 19.49 10.49 30.22
N LEU A 12 19.26 11.75 29.82
CA LEU A 12 20.13 12.47 28.90
C LEU A 12 21.47 12.86 29.55
N SER A 13 21.52 13.04 30.87
CA SER A 13 22.77 13.28 31.61
C SER A 13 23.65 12.02 31.71
N LEU A 14 23.02 10.83 31.73
CA LEU A 14 23.72 9.54 31.69
C LEU A 14 24.42 9.27 30.35
N LEU A 15 24.04 9.99 29.28
CA LEU A 15 24.78 9.96 28.01
C LEU A 15 26.14 10.67 28.08
N ASP A 16 26.32 11.59 29.04
CA ASP A 16 27.56 12.33 29.26
C ASP A 16 28.56 11.56 30.16
N GLU A 17 28.16 10.41 30.72
CA GLU A 17 29.04 9.58 31.54
C GLU A 17 30.05 8.81 30.68
N ASN A 18 31.36 9.02 30.92
CA ASN A 18 32.50 8.39 30.22
C ASN A 18 32.65 6.86 30.44
N THR A 19 31.59 6.16 30.84
CA THR A 19 31.63 4.70 31.06
C THR A 19 30.98 4.00 29.87
N GLU A 20 31.57 2.94 29.30
CA GLU A 20 31.00 2.22 28.15
C GLU A 20 29.57 1.66 28.39
N LYS A 21 29.18 1.48 29.66
CA LYS A 21 27.86 0.94 30.05
C LYS A 21 26.79 2.01 30.27
N GLY A 22 27.18 3.26 30.55
CA GLY A 22 26.26 4.38 30.78
C GLY A 22 25.41 4.71 29.54
N PRO A 23 26.03 4.95 28.37
CA PRO A 23 25.31 5.26 27.13
C PRO A 23 24.37 4.14 26.67
N VAL A 24 24.73 2.87 26.88
CA VAL A 24 23.88 1.73 26.50
C VAL A 24 22.60 1.69 27.35
N TYR A 25 22.73 1.88 28.66
CA TYR A 25 21.58 1.94 29.57
C TYR A 25 20.70 3.16 29.28
N ALA A 26 21.32 4.30 29.01
CA ALA A 26 20.62 5.52 28.61
C ALA A 26 19.84 5.32 27.31
N LEU A 27 20.44 4.71 26.27
CA LEU A 27 19.76 4.43 24.99
C LEU A 27 18.58 3.47 25.13
N HIS A 28 18.70 2.41 25.94
CA HIS A 28 17.57 1.52 26.20
C HIS A 28 16.41 2.24 26.89
N ARG A 29 16.75 3.10 27.86
CA ARG A 29 15.75 3.88 28.58
C ARG A 29 15.13 4.96 27.70
N LEU A 30 15.90 5.59 26.82
CA LEU A 30 15.43 6.55 25.82
C LEU A 30 14.46 5.91 24.83
N ASN A 31 14.76 4.70 24.32
CA ASN A 31 13.86 3.98 23.43
C ASN A 31 12.48 3.68 24.05
N ALA A 32 12.41 3.52 25.38
CA ALA A 32 11.14 3.26 26.08
C ALA A 32 10.31 4.52 26.36
N ILE A 33 10.95 5.70 26.41
CA ILE A 33 10.30 6.97 26.78
C ILE A 33 10.14 7.93 25.59
N VAL A 34 10.70 7.59 24.42
CA VAL A 34 10.77 8.46 23.24
C VAL A 34 9.39 8.93 22.78
N ASP A 35 8.35 8.11 22.88
CA ASP A 35 7.01 8.48 22.45
C ASP A 35 6.35 9.55 23.34
N VAL A 36 6.81 9.71 24.58
CA VAL A 36 6.25 10.67 25.55
C VAL A 36 7.12 11.91 25.69
N PHE A 37 8.45 11.76 25.61
CA PHE A 37 9.43 12.82 25.86
C PHE A 37 10.23 13.20 24.60
N TRP A 38 9.70 12.97 23.40
CA TRP A 38 10.36 13.36 22.14
C TRP A 38 10.80 14.84 22.10
N PRO A 39 10.07 15.84 22.68
CA PRO A 39 10.52 17.24 22.60
C PRO A 39 11.81 17.49 23.40
N GLU A 40 11.95 16.88 24.58
CA GLU A 40 13.15 17.01 25.41
C GLU A 40 14.35 16.28 24.79
N ILE A 41 14.09 15.17 24.09
CA ILE A 41 15.10 14.36 23.43
C ILE A 41 15.55 15.04 22.12
N SER A 42 14.63 15.68 21.37
CA SER A 42 14.96 16.39 20.14
C SER A 42 15.93 17.55 20.38
N ASP A 43 15.81 18.26 21.50
CA ASP A 43 16.73 19.35 21.86
C ASP A 43 18.18 18.89 22.04
N LYS A 44 18.39 17.60 22.35
CA LYS A 44 19.72 17.01 22.56
C LYS A 44 20.05 15.91 21.55
N ILE A 45 19.35 15.84 20.42
CA ILE A 45 19.54 14.76 19.43
C ILE A 45 20.96 14.72 18.86
N SER A 46 21.63 15.87 18.74
CA SER A 46 23.02 15.95 18.24
C SER A 46 24.01 15.10 19.05
N LYS A 47 23.72 14.87 20.35
CA LYS A 47 24.53 13.95 21.18
C LYS A 47 24.30 12.49 20.80
N VAL A 48 23.06 12.11 20.51
CA VAL A 48 22.69 10.76 20.06
C VAL A 48 23.25 10.48 18.65
N GLU A 49 23.28 11.49 17.79
CA GLU A 49 23.92 11.43 16.47
C GLU A 49 25.44 11.24 16.59
N SER A 50 26.09 12.02 17.46
CA SER A 50 27.53 11.84 17.74
C SER A 50 27.81 10.41 18.21
N LEU A 51 26.94 9.84 19.05
CA LEU A 51 27.03 8.43 19.50
C LEU A 51 26.85 7.40 18.38
N TYR A 52 26.04 7.71 17.37
CA TYR A 52 25.91 6.88 16.17
C TYR A 52 27.16 6.97 15.28
N GLU A 53 27.77 8.15 15.16
CA GLU A 53 28.98 8.38 14.37
C GLU A 53 30.25 7.72 14.97
N TYR A 54 30.28 7.44 16.27
CA TYR A 54 31.46 6.84 16.92
C TYR A 54 31.70 5.36 16.55
N GLU A 55 32.53 5.14 15.52
CA GLU A 55 33.65 4.17 15.34
C GLU A 55 33.76 2.90 16.23
N ASN A 56 33.79 3.09 17.55
CA ASN A 56 34.08 2.02 18.51
C ASN A 56 32.87 1.56 19.33
N PHE A 57 31.70 2.20 19.15
CA PHE A 57 30.52 1.84 19.92
C PHE A 57 29.86 0.58 19.34
N LYS A 58 29.75 -0.48 20.13
CA LYS A 58 29.16 -1.78 19.70
C LYS A 58 27.65 -1.74 19.50
N HIS A 59 26.97 -0.71 20.03
CA HIS A 59 25.51 -0.60 20.03
C HIS A 59 25.00 0.60 19.21
N ARG A 60 25.65 0.92 18.08
CA ARG A 60 25.20 1.99 17.16
C ARG A 60 23.79 1.81 16.66
N GLU A 61 23.39 0.56 16.45
CA GLU A 61 22.06 0.20 15.98
C GLU A 61 20.96 0.73 16.94
N LEU A 62 21.23 0.77 18.26
CA LEU A 62 20.30 1.31 19.26
C LEU A 62 20.20 2.83 19.19
N ALA A 63 21.34 3.52 19.00
CA ALA A 63 21.36 4.97 18.81
C ALA A 63 20.61 5.37 17.54
N ALA A 64 20.82 4.64 16.45
CA ALA A 64 20.12 4.83 15.18
C ALA A 64 18.59 4.65 15.33
N LEU A 65 18.15 3.63 16.08
CA LEU A 65 16.73 3.39 16.32
C LEU A 65 16.08 4.53 17.12
N VAL A 66 16.74 5.01 18.18
CA VAL A 66 16.24 6.14 18.98
C VAL A 66 16.17 7.40 18.13
N SER A 67 17.22 7.73 17.37
CA SER A 67 17.21 8.88 16.46
C SER A 67 16.09 8.80 15.43
N SER A 68 15.87 7.61 14.84
CA SER A 68 14.79 7.42 13.87
C SER A 68 13.40 7.69 14.45
N LYS A 69 13.13 7.23 15.68
CA LYS A 69 11.86 7.50 16.38
C LYS A 69 11.67 8.97 16.72
N VAL A 70 12.73 9.68 17.12
CA VAL A 70 12.65 11.13 17.36
C VAL A 70 12.36 11.88 16.05
N TYR A 71 13.02 11.53 14.95
CA TYR A 71 12.77 12.15 13.65
C TYR A 71 11.38 11.88 13.09
N TYR A 72 10.81 10.71 13.40
CA TYR A 72 9.41 10.41 13.09
C TYR A 72 8.47 11.40 13.79
N HIS A 73 8.66 11.65 15.09
CA HIS A 73 7.86 12.63 15.84
C HIS A 73 8.11 14.08 15.41
N LEU A 74 9.31 14.41 14.93
CA LEU A 74 9.63 15.70 14.31
C LEU A 74 9.00 15.89 12.91
N GLY A 75 8.40 14.85 12.33
CA GLY A 75 7.78 14.88 11.00
C GLY A 75 8.77 14.76 9.84
N SER A 76 10.05 14.50 10.09
CA SER A 76 11.07 14.34 9.05
C SER A 76 11.25 12.85 8.71
N LEU A 77 10.40 12.34 7.82
CA LEU A 77 10.39 10.91 7.45
C LEU A 77 11.65 10.47 6.70
N ASP A 78 12.30 11.36 5.94
CA ASP A 78 13.53 11.03 5.22
C ASP A 78 14.73 10.80 6.14
N ASN A 79 14.88 11.64 7.17
CA ASN A 79 15.89 11.44 8.19
C ASN A 79 15.56 10.21 9.04
N ALA A 80 14.29 10.05 9.41
CA ALA A 80 13.83 8.85 10.12
C ALA A 80 14.16 7.56 9.35
N LEU A 81 13.92 7.51 8.04
CA LEU A 81 14.26 6.37 7.20
C LEU A 81 15.77 6.12 7.15
N THR A 82 16.59 7.17 7.02
CA THR A 82 18.06 7.05 6.97
C THR A 82 18.61 6.42 8.25
N TYR A 83 18.12 6.85 9.42
CA TYR A 83 18.49 6.26 10.70
C TYR A 83 17.86 4.88 10.93
N ALA A 84 16.65 4.61 10.42
CA ALA A 84 16.04 3.27 10.45
C ALA A 84 16.87 2.24 9.65
N LEU A 85 17.39 2.64 8.50
CA LEU A 85 18.31 1.83 7.70
C LEU A 85 19.64 1.58 8.45
N GLY A 86 20.08 2.54 9.26
CA GLY A 86 21.24 2.40 10.15
C GLY A 86 21.02 1.46 11.34
N ALA A 87 19.78 1.30 11.80
CA ALA A 87 19.41 0.38 12.87
C ALA A 87 19.38 -1.10 12.43
N GLY A 88 19.25 -1.37 11.13
CA GLY A 88 19.45 -2.68 10.51
C GLY A 88 18.61 -3.81 11.12
N ARG A 89 19.22 -4.55 12.04
CA ARG A 89 18.63 -5.72 12.72
C ARG A 89 17.70 -5.36 13.88
N LEU A 90 17.88 -4.20 14.51
CA LEU A 90 17.05 -3.75 15.62
C LEU A 90 15.74 -3.09 15.17
N PHE A 91 15.65 -2.72 13.89
CA PHE A 91 14.38 -2.32 13.28
C PHE A 91 13.57 -3.60 12.99
N ASP A 92 12.64 -3.92 13.89
CA ASP A 92 11.75 -5.06 13.70
C ASP A 92 10.63 -4.70 12.72
N VAL A 93 10.69 -5.34 11.56
CA VAL A 93 9.72 -5.19 10.47
C VAL A 93 8.38 -5.84 10.84
N ASN A 94 8.32 -6.68 11.87
CA ASN A 94 7.11 -7.38 12.30
C ASN A 94 6.25 -6.59 13.29
N ASP A 95 6.81 -5.58 13.93
CA ASP A 95 6.07 -4.77 14.89
C ASP A 95 4.94 -4.02 14.19
N LYS A 96 3.74 -4.06 14.80
CA LYS A 96 2.52 -3.37 14.33
C LYS A 96 2.36 -2.02 15.01
N THR A 97 3.46 -1.28 15.11
CA THR A 97 3.43 0.08 15.65
C THR A 97 3.21 1.06 14.51
N GLU A 98 2.50 2.16 14.79
CA GLU A 98 2.22 3.21 13.82
C GLU A 98 3.51 3.78 13.20
N TYR A 99 4.56 3.88 14.02
CA TYR A 99 5.91 4.23 13.58
C TYR A 99 6.46 3.26 12.51
N VAL A 100 6.46 1.96 12.78
CA VAL A 100 7.01 0.95 11.86
C VAL A 100 6.20 0.93 10.55
N GLU A 101 4.87 0.96 10.63
CA GLU A 101 3.99 0.99 9.45
C GLU A 101 4.21 2.23 8.58
N THR A 102 4.35 3.40 9.19
CA THR A 102 4.58 4.67 8.45
C THR A 102 5.95 4.70 7.80
N ILE A 103 7.00 4.26 8.50
CA ILE A 103 8.37 4.22 7.96
C ILE A 103 8.47 3.21 6.81
N ILE A 104 7.81 2.05 6.93
CA ILE A 104 7.74 1.07 5.86
C ILE A 104 6.99 1.62 4.63
N ALA A 105 5.85 2.27 4.83
CA ALA A 105 5.11 2.89 3.73
C ALA A 105 5.98 3.91 2.98
N HIS A 106 6.63 4.82 3.72
CA HIS A 106 7.55 5.81 3.14
C HIS A 106 8.76 5.16 2.45
N CYS A 107 9.26 4.06 3.01
CA CYS A 107 10.34 3.26 2.41
C CYS A 107 9.94 2.66 1.06
N ILE A 108 8.73 2.08 0.95
CA ILE A 108 8.20 1.50 -0.29
C ILE A 108 7.96 2.59 -1.34
N ASP A 109 7.40 3.73 -0.93
CA ASP A 109 7.16 4.86 -1.83
C ASP A 109 8.48 5.40 -2.40
N LYS A 110 9.50 5.55 -1.55
CA LYS A 110 10.85 5.98 -1.96
C LYS A 110 11.52 4.96 -2.87
N TYR A 111 11.43 3.68 -2.54
CA TYR A 111 11.95 2.59 -3.37
C TYR A 111 11.28 2.57 -4.75
N THR A 112 9.95 2.74 -4.81
CA THR A 112 9.19 2.77 -6.07
C THR A 112 9.58 3.97 -6.93
N LYS A 113 9.72 5.16 -6.33
CA LYS A 113 10.21 6.36 -7.02
C LYS A 113 11.59 6.13 -7.65
N LEU A 114 12.53 5.56 -6.88
CA LEU A 114 13.88 5.24 -7.36
C LEU A 114 13.88 4.20 -8.49
N GLN A 115 12.99 3.19 -8.42
CA GLN A 115 12.83 2.19 -9.47
C GLN A 115 12.25 2.79 -10.76
N VAL A 116 11.25 3.67 -10.64
CA VAL A 116 10.65 4.38 -11.79
C VAL A 116 11.67 5.31 -12.44
N GLU A 117 12.43 6.08 -11.66
CA GLU A 117 13.51 6.94 -12.17
C GLU A 117 14.61 6.14 -12.86
N LYS A 118 14.96 4.97 -12.32
CA LYS A 118 15.92 4.05 -12.93
C LYS A 118 15.42 3.48 -14.26
N PHE A 119 14.12 3.20 -14.37
CA PHE A 119 13.51 2.70 -15.61
C PHE A 119 13.38 3.78 -16.68
N GLN A 120 13.14 5.04 -16.28
CA GLN A 120 13.04 6.18 -17.21
C GLN A 120 14.41 6.69 -17.68
N SER A 121 15.48 6.36 -16.97
CA SER A 121 16.84 6.78 -17.30
C SER A 121 17.52 5.74 -18.20
N ASP A 122 17.44 5.93 -19.52
CA ASP A 122 18.14 5.10 -20.52
C ASP A 122 19.68 5.22 -20.42
N GLY A 123 20.28 4.53 -19.44
CA GLY A 123 21.68 4.08 -19.49
C GLY A 123 22.79 5.06 -19.10
N THR A 124 22.51 6.24 -18.52
CA THR A 124 23.58 7.21 -18.17
C THR A 124 23.73 7.54 -16.68
N ALA A 125 22.80 7.18 -15.80
CA ALA A 125 22.95 7.32 -14.36
C ALA A 125 22.82 5.95 -13.68
N GLN A 126 23.92 5.44 -13.11
CA GLN A 126 23.85 4.36 -12.13
C GLN A 126 23.15 4.89 -10.88
N ILE A 127 21.83 4.84 -10.85
CA ILE A 127 21.06 5.07 -9.62
C ILE A 127 21.33 3.85 -8.73
N HIS A 128 22.28 4.03 -7.80
CA HIS A 128 22.65 3.02 -6.83
C HIS A 128 21.54 2.98 -5.76
N ILE A 129 20.64 2.01 -5.90
CA ILE A 129 19.66 1.74 -4.86
C ILE A 129 20.41 1.17 -3.67
N ASP A 130 20.23 1.76 -2.49
CA ASP A 130 20.86 1.27 -1.27
C ASP A 130 20.42 -0.16 -0.98
N GLN A 131 21.38 -1.08 -0.86
CA GLN A 131 21.11 -2.50 -0.58
C GLN A 131 20.30 -2.68 0.73
N ARG A 132 20.49 -1.77 1.70
CA ARG A 132 19.75 -1.76 2.97
C ARG A 132 18.27 -1.47 2.79
N LEU A 133 17.93 -0.63 1.80
CA LEU A 133 16.54 -0.30 1.46
C LEU A 133 15.86 -1.53 0.83
N GLU A 134 16.57 -2.20 -0.07
CA GLU A 134 16.15 -3.44 -0.70
C GLU A 134 15.97 -4.56 0.33
N ASP A 135 16.87 -4.67 1.32
CA ASP A 135 16.78 -5.64 2.41
C ASP A 135 15.54 -5.43 3.31
N ILE A 136 15.13 -4.18 3.57
CA ILE A 136 13.88 -3.90 4.31
C ILE A 136 12.67 -4.27 3.48
N VAL A 137 12.65 -3.92 2.19
CA VAL A 137 11.56 -4.24 1.27
C VAL A 137 11.43 -5.76 1.11
N ASN A 138 12.53 -6.48 0.95
CA ASN A 138 12.54 -7.95 0.87
C ASN A 138 12.06 -8.62 2.17
N ARG A 139 12.46 -8.10 3.34
CA ARG A 139 11.93 -8.56 4.63
C ARG A 139 10.43 -8.29 4.77
N MET A 140 9.93 -7.16 4.25
CA MET A 140 8.51 -6.86 4.20
C MET A 140 7.74 -7.79 3.27
N PHE A 141 8.29 -8.11 2.10
CA PHE A 141 7.72 -9.11 1.22
C PHE A 141 7.67 -10.47 1.91
N GLN A 142 8.77 -10.94 2.52
CA GLN A 142 8.81 -12.18 3.28
C GLN A 142 7.79 -12.20 4.42
N ARG A 143 7.66 -11.11 5.19
CA ARG A 143 6.62 -10.97 6.21
C ARG A 143 5.22 -11.09 5.60
N CYS A 144 4.96 -10.43 4.47
CA CYS A 144 3.70 -10.57 3.75
C CYS A 144 3.48 -12.02 3.32
N PHE A 145 4.57 -12.72 2.95
CA PHE A 145 4.53 -14.14 2.61
C PHE A 145 4.16 -15.03 3.81
N ASP A 146 4.80 -14.78 4.95
CA ASP A 146 4.67 -15.55 6.19
C ASP A 146 3.37 -15.25 6.95
N ASP A 147 2.85 -14.02 6.86
CA ASP A 147 1.55 -13.63 7.42
C ASP A 147 0.37 -14.31 6.71
N LYS A 148 0.63 -15.14 5.69
CA LYS A 148 -0.34 -15.99 4.98
C LYS A 148 -1.56 -15.19 4.53
N LYS A 149 -1.39 -13.92 4.18
CA LYS A 149 -2.47 -13.14 3.53
C LYS A 149 -2.78 -13.64 2.11
N TYR A 150 -2.18 -14.75 1.66
CA TYR A 150 -2.65 -15.59 0.55
C TYR A 150 -3.55 -16.74 1.04
N LYS A 151 -4.51 -16.50 1.93
CA LYS A 151 -5.44 -17.56 2.39
C LYS A 151 -6.25 -18.25 1.27
N GLN A 152 -6.08 -17.85 0.01
CA GLN A 152 -6.55 -18.58 -1.17
C GLN A 152 -5.60 -19.72 -1.63
N ASP A 153 -4.32 -19.73 -1.27
CA ASP A 153 -3.31 -20.64 -1.88
C ASP A 153 -2.88 -21.82 -1.00
N GLN A 154 -3.15 -21.79 0.31
CA GLN A 154 -2.75 -22.88 1.22
C GLN A 154 -3.54 -24.18 1.07
N HIS A 155 -4.77 -24.09 0.56
CA HIS A 155 -5.55 -25.27 0.24
C HIS A 155 -4.94 -26.02 -0.96
N TYR A 156 -4.47 -25.27 -1.96
CA TYR A 156 -3.83 -25.82 -3.15
C TYR A 156 -2.45 -26.41 -2.85
N ALA A 157 -1.63 -25.75 -2.02
CA ALA A 157 -0.31 -26.26 -1.65
C ALA A 157 -0.37 -27.60 -0.89
N ALA A 158 -1.32 -27.77 0.04
CA ALA A 158 -1.49 -29.02 0.77
C ALA A 158 -2.05 -30.16 -0.10
N GLN A 159 -2.94 -29.84 -1.05
CA GLN A 159 -3.38 -30.81 -2.06
C GLN A 159 -2.23 -31.24 -2.99
N LEU A 160 -1.34 -30.32 -3.37
CA LEU A 160 -0.20 -30.61 -4.23
C LEU A 160 0.83 -31.56 -3.56
N ASP A 161 1.05 -31.45 -2.25
CA ASP A 161 1.94 -32.36 -1.52
C ASP A 161 1.33 -33.76 -1.31
N GLU A 162 0.01 -33.85 -1.14
CA GLU A 162 -0.71 -35.13 -1.08
C GLU A 162 -0.72 -35.84 -2.45
N LEU A 163 -0.83 -35.06 -3.54
CA LEU A 163 -0.76 -35.56 -4.92
C LEU A 163 0.66 -35.95 -5.34
N ALA A 164 1.69 -35.22 -4.90
CA ALA A 164 3.10 -35.56 -5.17
C ALA A 164 3.52 -36.89 -4.53
N SER A 165 2.95 -37.23 -3.37
CA SER A 165 3.19 -38.50 -2.66
C SER A 165 2.53 -39.72 -3.34
N ARG A 166 1.67 -39.50 -4.34
CA ARG A 166 0.88 -40.55 -5.03
C ARG A 166 1.35 -40.88 -6.46
N GLY A 167 2.47 -40.33 -6.93
CA GLY A 167 3.09 -40.79 -8.18
C GLY A 167 2.50 -40.20 -9.48
N PHE A 168 2.03 -38.95 -9.46
CA PHE A 168 1.70 -38.22 -10.69
C PHE A 168 2.97 -37.87 -11.47
N THR A 169 3.35 -38.70 -12.45
CA THR A 169 4.61 -38.61 -13.21
C THR A 169 4.61 -37.63 -14.39
N ASP A 170 3.46 -37.06 -14.79
CA ASP A 170 3.40 -35.97 -15.80
C ASP A 170 3.18 -34.60 -15.13
N ARG A 171 3.93 -34.35 -14.06
CA ARG A 171 3.85 -33.12 -13.25
C ARG A 171 4.08 -31.86 -14.09
N GLU A 172 4.97 -31.93 -15.09
CA GLU A 172 5.37 -30.80 -15.92
C GLU A 172 4.25 -30.37 -16.89
N ARG A 173 3.59 -31.32 -17.55
CA ARG A 173 2.44 -31.06 -18.43
C ARG A 173 1.21 -30.54 -17.69
N ASN A 174 0.96 -31.09 -16.50
CA ASN A 174 -0.15 -30.65 -15.65
C ASN A 174 0.15 -29.27 -15.04
N LEU A 175 1.41 -28.99 -14.66
CA LEU A 175 1.85 -27.65 -14.24
C LEU A 175 1.74 -26.64 -15.39
N GLU A 176 2.16 -26.99 -16.62
CA GLU A 176 2.04 -26.13 -17.79
C GLU A 176 0.57 -25.85 -18.13
N ALA A 177 -0.30 -26.86 -18.09
CA ALA A 177 -1.73 -26.68 -18.32
C ALA A 177 -2.40 -25.83 -17.23
N LEU A 178 -2.01 -26.00 -15.96
CA LEU A 178 -2.48 -25.21 -14.84
C LEU A 178 -1.98 -23.76 -14.91
N ILE A 179 -0.71 -23.54 -15.26
CA ILE A 179 -0.12 -22.20 -15.45
C ILE A 179 -0.78 -21.49 -16.65
N ALA A 180 -0.99 -22.19 -17.77
CA ALA A 180 -1.65 -21.61 -18.94
C ALA A 180 -3.11 -21.22 -18.65
N THR A 181 -3.83 -22.03 -17.89
CA THR A 181 -5.23 -21.75 -17.53
C THR A 181 -5.35 -20.69 -16.42
N MET A 182 -4.48 -20.70 -15.41
CA MET A 182 -4.38 -19.62 -14.43
C MET A 182 -3.91 -18.31 -15.08
N GLY A 183 -3.07 -18.38 -16.11
CA GLY A 183 -2.69 -17.25 -16.96
C GLY A 183 -3.92 -16.59 -17.57
N ASN A 184 -4.81 -17.37 -18.19
CA ASN A 184 -6.05 -16.86 -18.79
C ASN A 184 -7.00 -16.23 -17.74
N VAL A 185 -7.17 -16.87 -16.58
CA VAL A 185 -8.00 -16.30 -15.49
C VAL A 185 -7.37 -15.02 -14.94
N SER A 186 -6.04 -14.97 -14.81
CA SER A 186 -5.33 -13.76 -14.36
C SER A 186 -5.43 -12.61 -15.37
N GLU A 187 -5.42 -12.93 -16.66
CA GLU A 187 -5.63 -11.98 -17.76
C GLU A 187 -7.06 -11.44 -17.75
N GLY A 188 -8.08 -12.31 -17.59
CA GLY A 188 -9.47 -11.88 -17.43
C GLY A 188 -9.71 -10.99 -16.21
N ILE A 189 -9.02 -11.26 -15.09
CA ILE A 189 -9.05 -10.41 -13.89
C ILE A 189 -8.34 -9.07 -14.13
N ARG A 190 -7.24 -9.06 -14.89
CA ARG A 190 -6.52 -7.83 -15.27
C ARG A 190 -7.43 -6.93 -16.12
N ASP A 191 -8.04 -7.48 -17.17
CA ASP A 191 -8.93 -6.74 -18.06
C ASP A 191 -10.15 -6.15 -17.32
N PHE A 192 -10.69 -6.92 -16.36
CA PHE A 192 -11.75 -6.45 -15.47
C PHE A 192 -11.29 -5.29 -14.57
N ASN A 193 -10.09 -5.39 -13.99
CA ASN A 193 -9.52 -4.33 -13.17
C ASN A 193 -9.27 -3.06 -13.98
N GLU A 194 -8.77 -3.16 -15.21
CA GLU A 194 -8.58 -2.00 -16.11
C GLU A 194 -9.90 -1.27 -16.36
N ARG A 195 -10.97 -2.00 -16.71
CA ARG A 195 -12.33 -1.45 -16.86
C ARG A 195 -12.89 -0.83 -15.58
N ILE A 196 -12.63 -1.42 -14.42
CA ILE A 196 -13.01 -0.81 -13.13
C ILE A 196 -12.30 0.51 -12.92
N GLN A 197 -11.01 0.60 -13.22
CA GLN A 197 -10.25 1.84 -13.08
C GLN A 197 -10.78 2.94 -14.00
N GLU A 198 -11.19 2.61 -15.23
CA GLU A 198 -11.89 3.55 -16.12
C GLU A 198 -13.18 4.08 -15.49
N TYR A 199 -14.01 3.21 -14.90
CA TYR A 199 -15.24 3.63 -14.22
C TYR A 199 -14.97 4.47 -12.96
N ILE A 200 -13.92 4.17 -12.20
CA ILE A 200 -13.49 4.99 -11.06
C ILE A 200 -13.08 6.38 -11.53
N GLY A 201 -12.30 6.48 -12.62
CA GLY A 201 -11.92 7.74 -13.23
C GLY A 201 -13.12 8.57 -13.68
N LEU A 202 -14.10 7.94 -14.34
CA LEU A 202 -15.34 8.61 -14.74
C LEU A 202 -16.17 9.06 -13.52
N LEU A 203 -16.28 8.24 -12.48
CA LEU A 203 -17.00 8.58 -11.25
C LEU A 203 -16.33 9.71 -10.46
N ALA A 204 -15.00 9.85 -10.52
CA ALA A 204 -14.29 10.94 -9.86
C ALA A 204 -14.69 12.32 -10.41
N CYS A 205 -15.18 12.40 -11.65
CA CYS A 205 -15.66 13.63 -12.27
C CYS A 205 -17.10 14.01 -11.84
N PHE A 206 -17.89 13.07 -11.32
CA PHE A 206 -19.31 13.28 -11.03
C PHE A 206 -19.57 14.31 -9.92
N PRO A 207 -18.79 14.36 -8.82
CA PRO A 207 -18.95 15.40 -7.81
C PRO A 207 -18.85 16.81 -8.40
N LEU A 208 -17.91 17.06 -9.31
CA LEU A 208 -17.75 18.35 -9.99
C LEU A 208 -18.96 18.66 -10.87
N ILE A 209 -19.38 17.71 -11.70
CA ILE A 209 -20.52 17.86 -12.63
C ILE A 209 -21.81 18.18 -11.84
N LEU A 210 -22.06 17.44 -10.74
CA LEU A 210 -23.21 17.66 -9.88
C LEU A 210 -23.13 19.00 -9.13
N ASN A 211 -21.92 19.46 -8.78
CA ASN A 211 -21.75 20.77 -8.15
C ASN A 211 -22.07 21.91 -9.13
N ILE A 212 -21.59 21.81 -10.37
CA ILE A 212 -21.91 22.77 -11.44
C ILE A 212 -23.43 22.77 -11.70
N GLN A 213 -24.05 21.60 -11.77
CA GLN A 213 -25.49 21.46 -11.92
C GLN A 213 -26.25 22.12 -10.75
N ARG A 214 -25.81 21.86 -9.51
CA ARG A 214 -26.41 22.42 -8.29
C ARG A 214 -26.28 23.94 -8.25
N SER A 215 -25.09 24.47 -8.45
CA SER A 215 -24.84 25.93 -8.49
C SER A 215 -25.63 26.60 -9.61
N GLY A 216 -25.73 25.98 -10.78
CA GLY A 216 -26.58 26.47 -11.87
C GLY A 216 -28.06 26.50 -11.49
N SER A 217 -28.56 25.48 -10.79
CA SER A 217 -29.95 25.41 -10.33
C SER A 217 -30.26 26.42 -9.22
N GLU A 218 -29.33 26.63 -8.28
CA GLU A 218 -29.44 27.64 -7.22
C GLU A 218 -29.43 29.06 -7.81
N PHE A 219 -28.59 29.31 -8.80
CA PHE A 219 -28.56 30.57 -9.54
C PHE A 219 -29.91 30.86 -10.23
N MET A 220 -30.51 29.85 -10.89
CA MET A 220 -31.84 29.98 -11.48
C MET A 220 -32.92 30.32 -10.45
N ARG A 221 -32.89 29.65 -9.29
CA ARG A 221 -33.83 29.91 -8.19
C ARG A 221 -33.68 31.34 -7.66
N ASN A 222 -32.46 31.84 -7.52
CA ASN A 222 -32.20 33.21 -7.06
C ASN A 222 -32.65 34.26 -8.08
N LEU A 223 -32.45 34.02 -9.39
CA LEU A 223 -32.93 34.90 -10.46
C LEU A 223 -34.46 34.98 -10.53
N GLN A 224 -35.17 33.90 -10.20
CA GLN A 224 -36.64 33.91 -10.17
C GLN A 224 -37.21 34.85 -9.09
N HIS A 225 -36.45 35.10 -8.02
CA HIS A 225 -36.82 35.99 -6.92
C HIS A 225 -36.46 37.47 -7.16
N HIS A 226 -35.64 37.77 -8.17
CA HIS A 226 -35.26 39.13 -8.54
C HIS A 226 -35.76 39.43 -9.95
N SER A 227 -36.84 40.20 -10.06
CA SER A 227 -37.47 40.56 -11.32
C SER A 227 -36.49 41.31 -12.25
N LEU A 228 -35.77 40.58 -13.09
CA LEU A 228 -34.88 41.14 -14.11
C LEU A 228 -35.64 41.31 -15.43
N SER A 229 -35.48 42.50 -15.98
CA SER A 229 -36.30 43.21 -16.95
C SER A 229 -36.09 42.80 -18.42
N THR A 230 -35.83 41.52 -18.73
CA THR A 230 -35.79 41.03 -20.12
C THR A 230 -36.24 39.56 -20.20
N ILE A 231 -37.54 39.35 -20.41
CA ILE A 231 -38.24 38.05 -20.33
C ILE A 231 -37.73 37.02 -21.37
N SER A 232 -37.19 37.48 -22.51
CA SER A 232 -36.69 36.61 -23.59
C SER A 232 -35.42 35.86 -23.19
N ASP A 233 -34.44 36.54 -22.58
CA ASP A 233 -33.16 35.93 -22.21
C ASP A 233 -33.32 34.98 -21.03
N PHE A 234 -34.18 35.34 -20.06
CA PHE A 234 -34.47 34.50 -18.90
C PHE A 234 -35.02 33.12 -19.30
N ASN A 235 -36.03 33.08 -20.17
CA ASN A 235 -36.63 31.82 -20.62
C ASN A 235 -35.62 30.93 -21.38
N SER A 236 -34.68 31.53 -22.13
CA SER A 236 -33.63 30.79 -22.82
C SER A 236 -32.63 30.14 -21.84
N VAL A 237 -32.31 30.82 -20.73
CA VAL A 237 -31.41 30.32 -19.70
C VAL A 237 -32.08 29.23 -18.86
N VAL A 238 -33.37 29.40 -18.54
CA VAL A 238 -34.21 28.35 -17.91
C VAL A 238 -34.20 27.09 -18.77
N HIS A 239 -34.45 27.22 -20.07
CA HIS A 239 -34.49 26.08 -20.97
C HIS A 239 -33.14 25.35 -21.06
N ARG A 240 -32.03 26.10 -21.18
CA ARG A 240 -30.67 25.53 -21.18
C ARG A 240 -30.35 24.79 -19.88
N ASN A 241 -30.75 25.34 -18.72
CA ASN A 241 -30.55 24.68 -17.42
C ASN A 241 -31.38 23.39 -17.31
N GLN A 242 -32.63 23.38 -17.79
CA GLN A 242 -33.46 22.18 -17.86
C GLN A 242 -32.84 21.11 -18.76
N VAL A 243 -32.38 21.48 -19.96
CA VAL A 243 -31.70 20.56 -20.87
C VAL A 243 -30.45 19.98 -20.20
N LEU A 244 -29.63 20.80 -19.54
CA LEU A 244 -28.46 20.32 -18.81
C LEU A 244 -28.81 19.34 -17.69
N ASN A 245 -29.85 19.63 -16.90
CA ASN A 245 -30.33 18.73 -15.84
C ASN A 245 -30.78 17.37 -16.40
N HIS A 246 -31.55 17.38 -17.50
CA HIS A 246 -32.00 16.17 -18.16
C HIS A 246 -30.85 15.36 -18.76
N VAL A 247 -29.88 16.04 -19.39
CA VAL A 247 -28.68 15.40 -19.96
C VAL A 247 -27.84 14.76 -18.84
N VAL A 248 -27.54 15.49 -17.77
CA VAL A 248 -26.75 14.95 -16.64
C VAL A 248 -27.45 13.73 -16.02
N LEU A 249 -28.77 13.79 -15.81
CA LEU A 249 -29.52 12.67 -15.27
C LEU A 249 -29.56 11.46 -16.23
N ALA A 250 -29.67 11.70 -17.53
CA ALA A 250 -29.63 10.65 -18.55
C ALA A 250 -28.26 9.98 -18.60
N GLU A 251 -27.17 10.75 -18.57
CA GLU A 251 -25.79 10.26 -18.56
C GLU A 251 -25.48 9.43 -17.30
N ILE A 252 -25.89 9.89 -16.12
CA ILE A 252 -25.71 9.13 -14.87
C ILE A 252 -26.46 7.79 -14.93
N ASN A 253 -27.70 7.79 -15.42
CA ASN A 253 -28.50 6.56 -15.56
C ASN A 253 -27.91 5.61 -16.61
N PHE A 254 -27.45 6.15 -17.74
CA PHE A 254 -26.79 5.38 -18.78
C PHE A 254 -25.50 4.73 -18.27
N PHE A 255 -24.65 5.51 -17.59
CA PHE A 255 -23.42 5.03 -16.96
C PHE A 255 -23.69 3.90 -15.97
N GLN A 256 -24.69 4.07 -15.08
CA GLN A 256 -25.04 3.05 -14.11
C GLN A 256 -25.53 1.77 -14.81
N LYS A 257 -26.31 1.89 -15.88
CA LYS A 257 -26.83 0.76 -16.65
C LYS A 257 -25.71 -0.02 -17.34
N GLU A 258 -24.78 0.66 -18.02
CA GLU A 258 -23.65 0.01 -18.67
C GLU A 258 -22.69 -0.61 -17.65
N LYS A 259 -22.37 0.07 -16.54
CA LYS A 259 -21.53 -0.50 -15.48
C LYS A 259 -22.10 -1.81 -14.92
N VAL A 260 -23.39 -1.86 -14.62
CA VAL A 260 -24.04 -3.07 -14.09
C VAL A 260 -24.04 -4.21 -15.11
N LYS A 261 -24.32 -3.89 -16.38
CA LYS A 261 -24.30 -4.85 -17.49
C LYS A 261 -22.90 -5.43 -17.69
N ASP A 262 -21.88 -4.59 -17.72
CA ASP A 262 -20.49 -5.01 -17.91
C ASP A 262 -20.02 -5.85 -16.71
N PHE A 263 -20.32 -5.44 -15.48
CA PHE A 263 -20.00 -6.23 -14.28
C PHE A 263 -20.64 -7.62 -14.32
N ASN A 264 -21.93 -7.71 -14.67
CA ASN A 264 -22.62 -9.00 -14.78
C ASN A 264 -22.03 -9.88 -15.89
N LEU A 265 -21.61 -9.28 -17.00
CA LEU A 265 -20.95 -10.00 -18.10
C LEU A 265 -19.60 -10.56 -17.64
N TYR A 266 -18.77 -9.75 -16.98
CA TYR A 266 -17.48 -10.21 -16.45
C TYR A 266 -17.63 -11.31 -15.40
N MET A 267 -18.57 -11.18 -14.47
CA MET A 267 -18.85 -12.23 -13.49
C MET A 267 -19.26 -13.54 -14.15
N LYS A 268 -20.05 -13.47 -15.23
CA LYS A 268 -20.45 -14.64 -16.00
C LYS A 268 -19.28 -15.29 -16.74
N ILE A 269 -18.40 -14.49 -17.35
CA ILE A 269 -17.19 -14.97 -18.03
C ILE A 269 -16.28 -15.68 -17.03
N LEU A 270 -15.99 -15.05 -15.90
CA LEU A 270 -15.12 -15.61 -14.87
C LEU A 270 -15.68 -16.91 -14.29
N MET A 271 -16.98 -16.97 -14.02
CA MET A 271 -17.63 -18.21 -13.58
C MET A 271 -17.55 -19.32 -14.63
N ASN A 272 -17.75 -18.99 -15.91
CA ASN A 272 -17.64 -19.98 -16.99
C ASN A 272 -16.20 -20.49 -17.17
N GLU A 273 -15.19 -19.62 -17.08
CA GLU A 273 -13.78 -20.02 -17.14
C GLU A 273 -13.41 -20.92 -15.95
N GLN A 274 -13.89 -20.59 -14.75
CA GLN A 274 -13.71 -21.45 -13.58
C GLN A 274 -14.38 -22.82 -13.75
N ILE A 275 -15.60 -22.87 -14.29
CA ILE A 275 -16.30 -24.13 -14.58
C ILE A 275 -15.47 -24.96 -15.57
N GLN A 276 -15.04 -24.37 -16.69
CA GLN A 276 -14.23 -25.05 -17.69
C GLN A 276 -12.90 -25.57 -17.12
N PHE A 277 -12.28 -24.80 -16.23
CA PHE A 277 -11.07 -25.23 -15.51
C PHE A 277 -11.32 -26.49 -14.68
N TYR A 278 -12.37 -26.49 -13.86
CA TYR A 278 -12.69 -27.66 -13.03
C TYR A 278 -13.14 -28.87 -13.86
N GLU A 279 -13.88 -28.66 -14.94
CA GLU A 279 -14.26 -29.72 -15.88
C GLU A 279 -13.02 -30.35 -16.52
N LYS A 280 -12.04 -29.54 -16.95
CA LYS A 280 -10.79 -30.02 -17.52
C LYS A 280 -9.98 -30.85 -16.53
N ILE A 281 -9.80 -30.36 -15.29
CA ILE A 281 -9.14 -31.12 -14.23
C ILE A 281 -9.86 -32.44 -13.97
N THR A 282 -11.20 -32.41 -13.92
CA THR A 282 -11.99 -33.62 -13.69
C THR A 282 -11.80 -34.63 -14.81
N SER A 283 -11.71 -34.18 -16.07
CA SER A 283 -11.42 -35.03 -17.22
C SER A 283 -10.04 -35.67 -17.14
N GLU A 284 -9.00 -34.88 -16.84
CA GLU A 284 -7.62 -35.37 -16.71
C GLU A 284 -7.49 -36.37 -15.54
N LEU A 285 -8.18 -36.13 -14.42
CA LEU A 285 -8.24 -37.07 -13.29
C LEU A 285 -8.95 -38.38 -13.69
N HIS A 286 -9.99 -38.31 -14.51
CA HIS A 286 -10.69 -39.50 -14.98
C HIS A 286 -9.83 -40.34 -15.92
N GLU A 287 -9.12 -39.70 -16.85
CA GLU A 287 -8.14 -40.36 -17.73
C GLU A 287 -7.01 -41.02 -16.93
N ALA A 288 -6.45 -40.30 -15.96
CA ALA A 288 -5.43 -40.84 -15.06
C ALA A 288 -5.96 -42.08 -14.32
N ALA A 289 -7.17 -42.01 -13.76
CA ALA A 289 -7.78 -43.14 -13.05
C ALA A 289 -7.96 -44.39 -13.93
N VAL A 290 -8.31 -44.24 -15.21
CA VAL A 290 -8.41 -45.35 -16.17
C VAL A 290 -7.05 -45.98 -16.46
N THR A 291 -5.97 -45.19 -16.41
CA THR A 291 -4.60 -45.64 -16.69
C THR A 291 -3.99 -46.47 -15.55
N PHE A 292 -4.58 -46.43 -14.35
CA PHE A 292 -4.13 -47.17 -13.16
C PHE A 292 -4.76 -48.56 -12.96
N ASN A 293 -5.58 -49.04 -13.92
CA ASN A 293 -6.05 -50.44 -14.00
C ASN A 293 -5.17 -51.26 -14.95
#